data_AF-A0A7J6MQS8-F1
#
_entry.id   AF-A0A7J6MQS8-F1
#
_cell.length_a   1.000
_cell.length_b   1.000
_cell.length_c   1.000
_cell.angle_alpha   90.00
_cell.angle_beta   90.00
_cell.angle_gamma   90.00
#
_symmetry.space_group_name_H-M   'P 1'
#
loop_
_entity.id
_entity.type
_entity.pdbx_description
1 polymer ?
#
loop_
_entity_poly.entity_id
_entity_poly.type
_entity_poly.pdbx_seq_one_letter_code
_entity_poly.pdbx_strand_id
1 'polypeptide(L)'
;MVFKVDFQEAYPFVPTSAGYCSLAILGHDKIYVQRGPQHLVDGVRQAIESCWSDGIQKDENLKDSTGVHKFKLRGFPWCNFKADRFETSRLALGLMDAIRRSGFKVVTDVDISHRKLGFLRVWILRADPNDSSPPPDLCLALQGWSGVTAVTSGMPDEARDALVSTVRTGLETAWVVDEVEDSPDGVDLSLDTVPWISFGSDGVLARQAILGTLVSLEKVSGYRLVGTMRVADSRGLKPKMFFQSMPQKEGERAEYVGLSFDQEDRVRLFGPPHQGLDQFLVSAISGAIAAGWPRGCARQQECGEAEEWVLKGLPFDAFFKSRVDTRLLLSNILQVMWQQNFEIVGVVEGKLPVIYWRRPEKTDSGSVNKPENPVVSVMFNAPNKIRITSTDQRTLSPAIAAVREALQAPQVWKDVLKEDSLYGRSIEFKLEDWPFLRKPVGSNAVLVTSILLNVVNAMASVGLSLKACLNLARHRSVMGSLFFQ
;
A
#
# COMPACT_ATOMS: atom_id res chain seq x y z
N MET A 1 -29.70 -4.70 -15.97
CA MET A 1 -30.00 -3.34 -15.47
C MET A 1 -28.66 -2.63 -15.26
N VAL A 2 -28.32 -1.67 -16.13
CA VAL A 2 -27.14 -0.81 -15.97
C VAL A 2 -27.58 0.31 -15.04
N PHE A 3 -26.99 0.41 -13.84
CA PHE A 3 -27.25 1.55 -12.97
C PHE A 3 -26.57 2.76 -13.60
N LYS A 4 -27.39 3.71 -14.04
CA LYS A 4 -26.94 5.03 -14.45
C LYS A 4 -26.74 5.81 -13.15
N VAL A 5 -25.49 5.88 -12.69
CA VAL A 5 -25.14 6.73 -11.54
C VAL A 5 -24.99 8.12 -12.11
N ASP A 6 -26.00 8.97 -11.92
CA ASP A 6 -25.90 10.39 -12.28
C ASP A 6 -24.98 11.06 -11.24
N PHE A 7 -23.68 11.10 -11.55
CA PHE A 7 -22.70 11.85 -10.75
C PHE A 7 -22.93 13.36 -10.97
N GLN A 8 -23.30 14.06 -9.90
CA GLN A 8 -23.34 15.53 -9.87
C GLN A 8 -22.25 16.05 -8.93
N GLU A 9 -20.99 15.95 -9.35
CA GLU A 9 -19.96 16.84 -8.79
C GLU A 9 -19.87 18.09 -9.65
N ALA A 10 -20.01 19.26 -9.02
CA ALA A 10 -20.06 20.56 -9.69
C ALA A 10 -18.72 20.99 -10.36
N TYR A 11 -17.62 20.25 -10.15
CA TYR A 11 -16.31 20.53 -10.77
C TYR A 11 -15.55 19.24 -11.11
N PRO A 12 -15.85 18.58 -12.24
CA PRO A 12 -15.06 17.44 -12.71
C PRO A 12 -13.63 17.88 -13.04
N PHE A 13 -12.63 17.04 -12.72
CA PHE A 13 -11.19 17.32 -12.92
C PHE A 13 -10.51 18.23 -11.88
N VAL A 14 -11.03 18.31 -10.66
CA VAL A 14 -10.36 18.99 -9.54
C VAL A 14 -10.19 18.03 -8.36
N PRO A 15 -9.02 18.01 -7.68
CA PRO A 15 -8.82 17.24 -6.45
C PRO A 15 -9.82 17.63 -5.35
N THR A 16 -9.90 16.85 -4.27
CA THR A 16 -10.87 17.13 -3.18
C THR A 16 -10.47 18.42 -2.46
N SER A 17 -11.30 18.90 -1.54
CA SER A 17 -10.93 20.06 -0.72
C SER A 17 -9.63 19.84 0.07
N ALA A 18 -9.34 18.60 0.45
CA ALA A 18 -8.06 18.21 1.06
C ALA A 18 -6.95 17.83 0.04
N GLY A 19 -7.19 18.05 -1.26
CA GLY A 19 -6.21 17.84 -2.32
C GLY A 19 -6.08 16.40 -2.81
N TYR A 20 -7.06 15.53 -2.57
CA TYR A 20 -6.98 14.12 -2.99
C TYR A 20 -7.56 13.88 -4.40
N CYS A 21 -6.94 12.98 -5.15
CA CYS A 21 -7.48 12.38 -6.36
C CYS A 21 -7.02 10.92 -6.44
N SER A 22 -7.32 10.21 -7.53
CA SER A 22 -6.90 8.81 -7.65
C SER A 22 -6.55 8.37 -9.06
N LEU A 23 -5.64 7.41 -9.13
CA LEU A 23 -5.39 6.58 -10.31
C LEU A 23 -5.80 5.14 -9.99
N ALA A 24 -6.77 4.58 -10.70
CA ALA A 24 -7.24 3.22 -10.49
C ALA A 24 -6.86 2.30 -11.67
N ILE A 25 -6.21 1.19 -11.37
CA ILE A 25 -5.90 0.11 -12.30
C ILE A 25 -7.03 -0.92 -12.23
N LEU A 26 -7.68 -1.21 -13.36
CA LEU A 26 -8.84 -2.10 -13.43
C LEU A 26 -8.67 -3.19 -14.48
N GLY A 27 -8.95 -4.43 -14.08
CA GLY A 27 -8.89 -5.60 -14.94
C GLY A 27 -7.47 -5.86 -15.42
N HIS A 28 -7.30 -6.01 -16.72
CA HIS A 28 -6.02 -6.38 -17.33
C HIS A 28 -5.37 -5.25 -18.13
N ASP A 29 -6.12 -4.18 -18.42
CA ASP A 29 -5.77 -3.22 -19.47
C ASP A 29 -6.32 -1.80 -19.26
N LYS A 30 -6.85 -1.42 -18.09
CA LYS A 30 -7.46 -0.09 -17.90
C LYS A 30 -6.82 0.70 -16.77
N ILE A 31 -6.70 2.00 -17.00
CA ILE A 31 -6.39 3.02 -16.00
C ILE A 31 -7.54 4.03 -15.98
N TYR A 32 -7.98 4.41 -14.79
CA TYR A 32 -8.92 5.51 -14.56
C TYR A 32 -8.23 6.60 -13.74
N VAL A 33 -8.29 7.84 -14.19
CA VAL A 33 -7.89 9.01 -13.42
C VAL A 33 -9.16 9.71 -12.98
N GLN A 34 -9.39 9.77 -11.67
CA GLN A 34 -10.61 10.34 -11.10
C GLN A 34 -10.28 11.55 -10.22
N ARG A 35 -11.01 12.66 -10.43
CA ARG A 35 -10.77 13.96 -9.78
C ARG A 35 -9.36 14.51 -10.05
N GLY A 36 -8.70 14.01 -11.09
CA GLY A 36 -7.38 14.47 -11.51
C GLY A 36 -7.49 15.67 -12.45
N PRO A 37 -6.66 16.71 -12.28
CA PRO A 37 -6.60 17.83 -13.21
C PRO A 37 -6.04 17.39 -14.57
N GLN A 38 -6.30 18.19 -15.61
CA GLN A 38 -5.95 17.83 -16.99
C GLN A 38 -4.45 17.56 -17.17
N HIS A 39 -3.57 18.32 -16.52
CA HIS A 39 -2.13 18.10 -16.61
C HIS A 39 -1.68 16.75 -16.03
N LEU A 40 -2.38 16.24 -15.01
CA LEU A 40 -2.14 14.88 -14.48
C LEU A 40 -2.60 13.83 -15.49
N VAL A 41 -3.75 14.04 -16.13
CA VAL A 41 -4.24 13.15 -17.21
C VAL A 41 -3.25 13.10 -18.36
N ASP A 42 -2.72 14.26 -18.78
CA ASP A 42 -1.74 14.37 -19.86
C ASP A 42 -0.41 13.71 -19.50
N GLY A 43 0.06 13.88 -18.25
CA GLY A 43 1.24 13.18 -17.75
C GLY A 43 1.06 11.66 -17.76
N VAL A 44 -0.10 11.16 -17.33
CA VAL A 44 -0.41 9.71 -17.38
C VAL A 44 -0.45 9.20 -18.82
N ARG A 45 -1.04 9.95 -19.76
CA ARG A 45 -1.04 9.61 -21.19
C ARG A 45 0.39 9.46 -21.73
N GLN A 46 1.24 10.46 -21.48
CA GLN A 46 2.63 10.45 -21.92
C GLN A 46 3.43 9.29 -21.32
N ALA A 47 3.22 8.98 -20.03
CA ALA A 47 3.86 7.84 -19.39
C ALA A 47 3.45 6.52 -20.06
N ILE A 48 2.18 6.34 -20.40
CA ILE A 48 1.71 5.15 -21.10
C ILE A 48 2.37 5.05 -22.49
N GLU A 49 2.30 6.11 -23.29
CA GLU A 49 2.82 6.11 -24.67
C GLU A 49 4.33 5.89 -24.75
N SER A 50 5.09 6.33 -23.73
CA SER A 50 6.54 6.18 -23.68
C SER A 50 7.01 4.87 -23.08
N CYS A 51 6.25 4.28 -22.15
CA CYS A 51 6.71 3.12 -21.38
C CYS A 51 6.05 1.80 -21.78
N TRP A 52 4.91 1.83 -22.47
CA TRP A 52 4.16 0.66 -22.94
C TRP A 52 4.13 0.64 -24.47
N SER A 53 4.88 -0.27 -25.09
CA SER A 53 5.12 -0.35 -26.53
C SER A 53 3.85 -0.54 -27.35
N ASP A 54 2.89 -1.27 -26.75
CA ASP A 54 1.58 -1.53 -27.31
C ASP A 54 0.68 -0.26 -27.29
N GLY A 55 0.98 0.71 -26.42
CA GLY A 55 0.31 2.00 -26.36
C GLY A 55 -1.17 1.96 -25.96
N ILE A 56 -1.87 3.06 -26.28
CA ILE A 56 -3.27 3.28 -25.91
C ILE A 56 -4.20 2.73 -27.00
N GLN A 57 -5.19 1.92 -26.59
CA GLN A 57 -6.29 1.48 -27.44
C GLN A 57 -7.42 2.53 -27.46
N LYS A 58 -7.72 3.14 -26.31
CA LYS A 58 -8.77 4.15 -26.18
C LYS A 58 -8.44 5.16 -25.09
N ASP A 59 -8.66 6.43 -25.39
CA ASP A 59 -8.46 7.59 -24.53
C ASP A 59 -9.76 8.39 -24.52
N GLU A 60 -10.46 8.42 -23.38
CA GLU A 60 -11.77 9.07 -23.32
C GLU A 60 -12.14 9.56 -21.92
N ASN A 61 -12.85 10.68 -21.86
CA ASN A 61 -13.66 11.03 -20.71
C ASN A 61 -14.90 10.11 -20.65
N LEU A 62 -15.24 9.61 -19.46
CA LEU A 62 -16.44 8.81 -19.31
C LEU A 62 -17.70 9.67 -19.49
N LYS A 63 -18.56 9.28 -20.44
CA LYS A 63 -19.80 10.00 -20.76
C LYS A 63 -20.77 10.08 -19.57
N ASP A 64 -20.81 9.02 -18.76
CA ASP A 64 -21.75 8.88 -17.63
C ASP A 64 -21.10 9.16 -16.27
N SER A 65 -19.88 9.71 -16.23
CA SER A 65 -19.18 10.00 -14.96
C SER A 65 -18.25 11.20 -15.15
N THR A 66 -18.74 12.38 -14.77
CA THR A 66 -17.97 13.61 -14.87
C THR A 66 -16.71 13.52 -13.98
N GLY A 67 -15.57 13.98 -14.49
CA GLY A 67 -14.31 14.05 -13.73
C GLY A 67 -13.54 12.74 -13.68
N VAL A 68 -13.91 11.79 -14.54
CA VAL A 68 -13.20 10.52 -14.73
C VAL A 68 -12.70 10.42 -16.16
N HIS A 69 -11.38 10.33 -16.28
CA HIS A 69 -10.70 10.02 -17.53
C HIS A 69 -10.32 8.54 -17.56
N LYS A 70 -10.50 7.87 -18.69
CA LYS A 70 -10.24 6.45 -18.85
C LYS A 70 -9.27 6.20 -20.00
N PHE A 71 -8.20 5.48 -19.68
CA PHE A 71 -7.31 4.87 -20.65
C PHE A 71 -7.60 3.37 -20.72
N LYS A 72 -7.81 2.86 -21.94
CA LYS A 72 -7.76 1.43 -22.24
C LYS A 72 -6.50 1.17 -23.04
N LEU A 73 -5.63 0.31 -22.56
CA LEU A 73 -4.36 -0.05 -23.15
C LEU A 73 -4.54 -1.18 -24.16
N ARG A 74 -3.66 -1.26 -25.16
CA ARG A 74 -3.53 -2.48 -25.97
C ARG A 74 -2.79 -3.53 -25.14
N GLY A 75 -3.04 -4.81 -25.41
CA GLY A 75 -2.44 -5.91 -24.64
C GLY A 75 -3.00 -6.05 -23.22
N PHE A 76 -2.19 -6.66 -22.33
CA PHE A 76 -2.60 -7.02 -20.96
C PHE A 76 -1.52 -6.66 -19.92
N PRO A 77 -1.13 -5.38 -19.79
CA PRO A 77 -0.03 -4.96 -18.90
C PRO A 77 -0.24 -5.39 -17.45
N TRP A 78 -1.49 -5.47 -16.98
CA TRP A 78 -1.79 -5.83 -15.60
C TRP A 78 -1.92 -7.34 -15.36
N CYS A 79 -1.68 -8.19 -16.35
CA CYS A 79 -1.50 -9.63 -16.14
C CYS A 79 -0.04 -9.97 -15.75
N ASN A 80 0.91 -9.10 -16.12
CA ASN A 80 2.35 -9.23 -15.88
C ASN A 80 2.87 -10.64 -16.23
N PHE A 81 2.74 -11.06 -17.49
CA PHE A 81 3.34 -12.32 -17.96
C PHE A 81 4.87 -12.22 -17.91
N LYS A 82 5.59 -13.36 -17.89
CA LYS A 82 7.06 -13.36 -17.77
C LYS A 82 7.76 -12.49 -18.81
N ALA A 83 7.21 -12.39 -20.03
CA ALA A 83 7.76 -11.61 -21.13
C ALA A 83 7.64 -10.10 -20.91
N ASP A 84 6.60 -9.64 -20.19
CA ASP A 84 6.24 -8.22 -20.11
C ASP A 84 6.69 -7.60 -18.77
N ARG A 85 7.52 -8.31 -18.00
CA ARG A 85 7.84 -7.94 -16.60
C ARG A 85 8.61 -6.62 -16.48
N PHE A 86 9.60 -6.43 -17.35
CA PHE A 86 10.40 -5.19 -17.43
C PHE A 86 9.53 -4.03 -17.85
N GLU A 87 8.77 -4.21 -18.92
CA GLU A 87 7.90 -3.20 -19.46
C GLU A 87 6.78 -2.80 -18.47
N THR A 88 6.20 -3.75 -17.75
CA THR A 88 5.21 -3.45 -16.68
C THR A 88 5.86 -2.67 -15.52
N SER A 89 7.12 -2.98 -15.16
CA SER A 89 7.87 -2.18 -14.17
C SER A 89 8.18 -0.77 -14.67
N ARG A 90 8.60 -0.65 -15.93
CA ARG A 90 8.89 0.63 -16.58
C ARG A 90 7.64 1.50 -16.67
N LEU A 91 6.50 0.93 -17.06
CA LEU A 91 5.22 1.62 -17.04
C LEU A 91 4.86 2.11 -15.62
N ALA A 92 5.08 1.29 -14.60
CA ALA A 92 4.82 1.71 -13.22
C ALA A 92 5.76 2.85 -12.76
N LEU A 93 7.04 2.81 -13.11
CA LEU A 93 8.00 3.90 -12.88
C LEU A 93 7.58 5.19 -13.61
N GLY A 94 7.23 5.08 -14.90
CA GLY A 94 6.77 6.20 -15.70
C GLY A 94 5.51 6.84 -15.14
N LEU A 95 4.56 6.05 -14.63
CA LEU A 95 3.37 6.55 -13.95
C LEU A 95 3.71 7.29 -12.65
N MET A 96 4.62 6.75 -11.82
CA MET A 96 5.08 7.40 -10.60
C MET A 96 5.73 8.76 -10.88
N ASP A 97 6.60 8.82 -11.88
CA ASP A 97 7.26 10.05 -12.32
C ASP A 97 6.25 11.07 -12.90
N ALA A 98 5.31 10.63 -13.73
CA ALA A 98 4.25 11.49 -14.26
C ALA A 98 3.34 12.08 -13.16
N ILE A 99 2.96 11.27 -12.17
CA ILE A 99 2.18 11.73 -11.01
C ILE A 99 2.95 12.82 -10.27
N ARG A 100 4.26 12.61 -10.04
CA ARG A 100 5.11 13.54 -9.31
C ARG A 100 5.35 14.84 -10.04
N ARG A 101 5.69 14.78 -11.33
CA ARG A 101 5.82 15.96 -12.21
C ARG A 101 4.52 16.75 -12.36
N SER A 102 3.39 16.12 -12.09
CA SER A 102 2.07 16.77 -12.05
C SER A 102 1.76 17.45 -10.71
N GLY A 103 2.69 17.45 -9.75
CA GLY A 103 2.51 18.03 -8.43
C GLY A 103 1.66 17.18 -7.49
N PHE A 104 1.72 15.86 -7.62
CA PHE A 104 1.04 14.90 -6.75
C PHE A 104 2.01 13.85 -6.22
N LYS A 105 1.69 13.27 -5.07
CA LYS A 105 2.34 12.05 -4.59
C LYS A 105 1.34 10.93 -4.38
N VAL A 106 1.80 9.71 -4.53
CA VAL A 106 1.05 8.53 -4.08
C VAL A 106 1.14 8.45 -2.56
N VAL A 107 -0.02 8.42 -1.90
CA VAL A 107 -0.11 8.24 -0.43
C VAL A 107 -0.12 6.75 -0.07
N THR A 108 -0.93 5.96 -0.78
CA THR A 108 -1.03 4.51 -0.60
C THR A 108 -1.76 3.91 -1.81
N ASP A 109 -1.62 2.62 -2.03
CA ASP A 109 -2.54 1.85 -2.88
C ASP A 109 -3.56 1.08 -2.04
N VAL A 110 -4.76 0.87 -2.59
CA VAL A 110 -5.88 0.21 -1.93
C VAL A 110 -6.36 -0.95 -2.81
N ASP A 111 -6.35 -2.16 -2.24
CA ASP A 111 -6.92 -3.33 -2.89
C ASP A 111 -8.43 -3.38 -2.70
N ILE A 112 -9.14 -3.27 -3.82
CA ILE A 112 -10.59 -3.43 -3.89
C ILE A 112 -10.95 -4.57 -4.85
N SER A 113 -9.98 -5.43 -5.14
CA SER A 113 -10.17 -6.59 -6.00
C SER A 113 -11.17 -7.55 -5.36
N HIS A 114 -12.11 -8.03 -6.17
CA HIS A 114 -13.09 -9.02 -5.74
C HIS A 114 -13.32 -10.03 -6.85
N ARG A 115 -13.67 -11.29 -6.51
CA ARG A 115 -13.87 -12.37 -7.50
C ARG A 115 -14.81 -11.97 -8.64
N LYS A 116 -15.80 -11.12 -8.35
CA LYS A 116 -16.75 -10.60 -9.34
C LYS A 116 -16.32 -9.27 -9.98
N LEU A 117 -15.52 -8.44 -9.30
CA LEU A 117 -15.02 -7.14 -9.80
C LEU A 117 -13.79 -7.28 -10.69
N GLY A 118 -13.09 -8.42 -10.61
CA GLY A 118 -11.75 -8.54 -11.15
C GLY A 118 -10.74 -7.78 -10.30
N PHE A 119 -9.55 -7.58 -10.84
CA PHE A 119 -8.50 -6.78 -10.23
C PHE A 119 -8.89 -5.29 -10.24
N LEU A 120 -8.89 -4.67 -9.06
CA LEU A 120 -9.09 -3.23 -8.89
C LEU A 120 -8.13 -2.75 -7.81
N ARG A 121 -7.13 -1.98 -8.24
CA ARG A 121 -6.16 -1.31 -7.36
C ARG A 121 -6.31 0.19 -7.52
N VAL A 122 -6.57 0.89 -6.42
CA VAL A 122 -6.75 2.34 -6.42
C VAL A 122 -5.57 2.99 -5.73
N TRP A 123 -4.83 3.81 -6.46
CA TRP A 123 -3.77 4.66 -5.91
C TRP A 123 -4.40 5.96 -5.44
N ILE A 124 -4.28 6.24 -4.15
CA ILE A 124 -4.73 7.50 -3.57
C ILE A 124 -3.61 8.51 -3.72
N LEU A 125 -3.90 9.58 -4.44
CA LEU A 125 -2.96 10.65 -4.74
C LEU A 125 -3.30 11.87 -3.88
N ARG A 126 -2.29 12.61 -3.45
CA ARG A 126 -2.45 13.90 -2.76
C ARG A 126 -1.61 14.97 -3.45
N ALA A 127 -2.19 16.14 -3.64
CA ALA A 127 -1.48 17.30 -4.15
C ALA A 127 -0.25 17.59 -3.27
N ASP A 128 0.89 17.72 -3.91
CA ASP A 128 2.18 18.04 -3.31
C ASP A 128 3.00 18.92 -4.28
N PRO A 129 2.56 20.16 -4.55
CA PRO A 129 3.16 21.03 -5.56
C PRO A 129 4.58 21.49 -5.21
N ASN A 130 5.00 21.30 -3.96
CA ASN A 130 6.29 21.74 -3.44
C ASN A 130 7.32 20.60 -3.34
N ASP A 131 6.96 19.38 -3.74
CA ASP A 131 7.91 18.27 -3.75
C ASP A 131 8.97 18.48 -4.84
N SER A 132 10.20 18.76 -4.39
CA SER A 132 11.38 18.98 -5.22
C SER A 132 12.35 17.81 -5.19
N SER A 133 11.96 16.68 -4.59
CA SER A 133 12.78 15.48 -4.57
C SER A 133 13.01 14.95 -6.01
N PRO A 134 13.93 14.02 -6.29
CA PRO A 134 14.01 13.40 -7.63
C PRO A 134 12.86 12.40 -7.87
N PRO A 135 12.52 12.03 -9.12
CA PRO A 135 11.56 10.95 -9.34
C PRO A 135 12.16 9.58 -8.97
N PRO A 136 11.34 8.58 -8.64
CA PRO A 136 11.82 7.21 -8.51
C PRO A 136 12.33 6.70 -9.86
N ASP A 137 13.50 6.12 -9.85
CA ASP A 137 14.26 5.70 -11.03
C ASP A 137 14.75 4.24 -10.92
N LEU A 138 14.55 3.60 -9.77
CA LEU A 138 14.75 2.17 -9.55
C LEU A 138 13.44 1.50 -9.12
N CYS A 139 13.06 0.41 -9.77
CA CYS A 139 11.95 -0.46 -9.36
C CYS A 139 12.45 -1.88 -9.11
N LEU A 140 12.25 -2.38 -7.88
CA LEU A 140 12.43 -3.80 -7.56
C LEU A 140 11.08 -4.49 -7.56
N ALA A 141 10.93 -5.53 -8.37
CA ALA A 141 9.70 -6.31 -8.44
C ALA A 141 9.97 -7.76 -8.02
N LEU A 142 9.29 -8.23 -6.98
CA LEU A 142 9.34 -9.66 -6.64
C LEU A 142 8.56 -10.45 -7.71
N GLN A 143 9.13 -11.53 -8.22
CA GLN A 143 8.58 -12.33 -9.31
C GLN A 143 8.55 -13.82 -8.99
N GLY A 144 7.51 -14.49 -9.49
CA GLY A 144 7.42 -15.95 -9.44
C GLY A 144 7.51 -16.48 -8.01
N TRP A 145 8.43 -17.42 -7.79
CA TRP A 145 8.68 -18.05 -6.49
C TRP A 145 10.03 -17.68 -5.88
N SER A 146 10.96 -17.16 -6.70
CA SER A 146 12.33 -16.86 -6.30
C SER A 146 12.97 -15.68 -7.03
N GLY A 147 12.26 -15.00 -7.95
CA GLY A 147 12.85 -13.93 -8.76
C GLY A 147 12.75 -12.55 -8.12
N VAL A 148 13.75 -11.71 -8.37
CA VAL A 148 13.72 -10.25 -8.19
C VAL A 148 14.11 -9.60 -9.50
N THR A 149 13.22 -8.79 -10.08
CA THR A 149 13.55 -7.96 -11.24
C THR A 149 13.91 -6.56 -10.75
N ALA A 150 15.11 -6.08 -11.06
CA ALA A 150 15.51 -4.70 -10.86
C ALA A 150 15.41 -3.96 -12.20
N VAL A 151 14.62 -2.89 -12.24
CA VAL A 151 14.42 -2.06 -13.45
C VAL A 151 14.93 -0.65 -13.19
N THR A 152 15.84 -0.20 -14.04
CA THR A 152 16.58 1.06 -13.96
C THR A 152 16.57 1.80 -15.31
N SER A 153 15.51 1.58 -16.10
CA SER A 153 15.37 2.06 -17.48
C SER A 153 15.86 3.51 -17.64
N GLY A 154 16.84 3.72 -18.53
CA GLY A 154 17.40 5.03 -18.85
C GLY A 154 18.64 5.44 -18.01
N MET A 155 19.09 4.60 -17.08
CA MET A 155 20.35 4.82 -16.36
C MET A 155 21.58 4.40 -17.20
N PRO A 156 22.72 5.10 -17.08
CA PRO A 156 24.01 4.65 -17.62
C PRO A 156 24.42 3.30 -17.02
N ASP A 157 25.11 2.46 -17.80
CA ASP A 157 25.52 1.11 -17.40
C ASP A 157 26.32 1.10 -16.09
N GLU A 158 27.30 2.00 -15.89
CA GLU A 158 28.08 2.07 -14.63
C GLU A 158 27.20 2.32 -13.40
N ALA A 159 26.22 3.23 -13.50
CA ALA A 159 25.31 3.54 -12.41
C ALA A 159 24.35 2.37 -12.14
N ARG A 160 23.84 1.73 -13.21
CA ARG A 160 23.02 0.52 -13.11
C ARG A 160 23.80 -0.59 -12.40
N ASP A 161 25.01 -0.87 -12.84
CA ASP A 161 25.79 -2.02 -12.36
C ASP A 161 26.15 -1.84 -10.87
N ALA A 162 26.46 -0.61 -10.43
CA ALA A 162 26.66 -0.28 -9.02
C ALA A 162 25.39 -0.50 -8.16
N LEU A 163 24.23 -0.08 -8.67
CA LEU A 163 22.94 -0.29 -7.99
C LEU A 163 22.58 -1.76 -7.92
N VAL A 164 22.73 -2.49 -9.03
CA VAL A 164 22.47 -3.93 -9.10
C VAL A 164 23.39 -4.70 -8.17
N SER A 165 24.68 -4.34 -8.10
CA SER A 165 25.60 -4.94 -7.13
C SER A 165 25.13 -4.69 -5.70
N THR A 166 24.65 -3.49 -5.40
CA THR A 166 24.11 -3.16 -4.06
C THR A 166 22.86 -3.98 -3.73
N VAL A 167 21.97 -4.16 -4.70
CA VAL A 167 20.77 -5.02 -4.56
C VAL A 167 21.20 -6.47 -4.29
N ARG A 168 22.14 -7.00 -5.07
CA ARG A 168 22.66 -8.36 -4.89
C ARG A 168 23.25 -8.56 -3.50
N THR A 169 24.18 -7.68 -3.08
CA THR A 169 24.78 -7.73 -1.74
C THR A 169 23.72 -7.67 -0.64
N GLY A 170 22.69 -6.84 -0.82
CA GLY A 170 21.57 -6.75 0.10
C GLY A 170 20.76 -8.04 0.22
N LEU A 171 20.47 -8.71 -0.89
CA LEU A 171 19.80 -10.01 -0.90
C LEU A 171 20.66 -11.11 -0.24
N GLU A 172 21.95 -11.12 -0.58
CA GLU A 172 22.95 -12.07 -0.08
C GLU A 172 23.24 -11.97 1.41
N THR A 173 22.73 -10.93 2.09
CA THR A 173 22.76 -10.86 3.56
C THR A 173 21.93 -11.96 4.24
N ALA A 174 20.94 -12.53 3.56
CA ALA A 174 20.09 -13.58 4.13
C ALA A 174 19.71 -14.69 3.13
N TRP A 175 19.98 -14.52 1.84
CA TRP A 175 19.57 -15.49 0.83
C TRP A 175 20.51 -15.53 -0.38
N VAL A 176 20.78 -16.72 -0.90
CA VAL A 176 21.70 -16.91 -2.02
C VAL A 176 21.07 -16.47 -3.35
N VAL A 177 21.78 -15.64 -4.12
CA VAL A 177 21.47 -15.35 -5.52
C VAL A 177 22.17 -16.38 -6.39
N ASP A 178 21.40 -17.17 -7.13
CA ASP A 178 21.89 -18.30 -7.95
C ASP A 178 22.28 -17.85 -9.37
N GLU A 179 21.41 -17.07 -10.01
CA GLU A 179 21.60 -16.63 -11.39
C GLU A 179 21.24 -15.14 -11.54
N VAL A 180 21.96 -14.44 -12.42
CA VAL A 180 21.63 -13.07 -12.82
C VAL A 180 21.59 -12.99 -14.34
N GLU A 181 20.45 -12.55 -14.86
CA GLU A 181 20.20 -12.33 -16.29
C GLU A 181 20.12 -10.83 -16.58
N ASP A 182 20.96 -10.34 -17.49
CA ASP A 182 20.93 -8.95 -17.94
C ASP A 182 19.85 -8.69 -19.00
N SER A 183 19.28 -7.49 -18.97
CA SER A 183 18.30 -6.98 -19.91
C SER A 183 18.61 -5.51 -20.23
N PRO A 184 18.24 -4.98 -21.41
CA PRO A 184 18.40 -3.56 -21.70
C PRO A 184 17.75 -2.62 -20.66
N ASP A 185 16.68 -3.07 -20.00
CA ASP A 185 15.91 -2.29 -19.04
C ASP A 185 16.35 -2.48 -17.57
N GLY A 186 17.28 -3.41 -17.30
CA GLY A 186 17.68 -3.77 -15.94
C GLY A 186 18.19 -5.22 -15.83
N VAL A 187 17.94 -5.87 -14.70
CA VAL A 187 18.41 -7.25 -14.45
C VAL A 187 17.35 -8.09 -13.76
N ASP A 188 17.41 -9.39 -13.97
CA ASP A 188 16.70 -10.37 -13.16
C ASP A 188 17.68 -11.15 -12.30
N LEU A 189 17.37 -11.25 -11.01
CA LEU A 189 18.09 -12.05 -10.05
C LEU A 189 17.21 -13.23 -9.65
N SER A 190 17.67 -14.45 -9.91
CA SER A 190 17.06 -15.68 -9.44
C SER A 190 17.68 -16.07 -8.12
N LEU A 191 16.86 -16.21 -7.08
CA LEU A 191 17.28 -16.71 -5.78
C LEU A 191 17.25 -18.24 -5.76
N ASP A 192 18.14 -18.84 -4.97
CA ASP A 192 18.10 -20.28 -4.67
C ASP A 192 16.75 -20.65 -4.04
N THR A 193 16.24 -21.84 -4.35
CA THR A 193 14.97 -22.40 -3.86
C THR A 193 13.73 -21.51 -4.13
N VAL A 194 12.85 -21.30 -3.13
CA VAL A 194 11.54 -20.61 -3.27
C VAL A 194 11.24 -19.68 -2.08
N PRO A 195 12.08 -18.65 -1.82
CA PRO A 195 11.96 -17.78 -0.65
C PRO A 195 10.59 -17.13 -0.49
N TRP A 196 9.93 -16.80 -1.61
CA TRP A 196 8.67 -16.03 -1.62
C TRP A 196 7.45 -16.80 -1.11
N ILE A 197 7.60 -18.10 -0.86
CA ILE A 197 6.54 -18.97 -0.31
C ILE A 197 7.01 -19.75 0.92
N SER A 198 8.18 -19.41 1.47
CA SER A 198 8.76 -20.03 2.65
C SER A 198 8.03 -19.63 3.94
N PHE A 199 8.15 -20.45 4.98
CA PHE A 199 7.52 -20.26 6.29
C PHE A 199 8.54 -20.45 7.41
N GLY A 200 8.17 -20.10 8.64
CA GLY A 200 9.06 -20.28 9.80
C GLY A 200 10.34 -19.44 9.67
N SER A 201 11.49 -20.03 10.02
CA SER A 201 12.81 -19.39 9.93
C SER A 201 13.17 -18.96 8.52
N ASP A 202 12.89 -19.79 7.52
CA ASP A 202 13.18 -19.45 6.12
C ASP A 202 12.30 -18.30 5.65
N GLY A 203 11.05 -18.27 6.13
CA GLY A 203 10.14 -17.14 5.91
C GLY A 203 10.64 -15.84 6.53
N VAL A 204 11.40 -15.91 7.64
CA VAL A 204 12.07 -14.75 8.25
C VAL A 204 13.25 -14.34 7.39
N LEU A 205 14.13 -15.27 7.01
CA LEU A 205 15.29 -15.00 6.15
C LEU A 205 14.88 -14.36 4.80
N ALA A 206 13.82 -14.86 4.16
CA ALA A 206 13.30 -14.29 2.91
C ALA A 206 12.87 -12.81 3.08
N ARG A 207 12.29 -12.44 4.23
CA ARG A 207 11.89 -11.05 4.51
C ARG A 207 13.08 -10.20 4.93
N GLN A 208 14.06 -10.80 5.61
CA GLN A 208 15.32 -10.16 5.95
C GLN A 208 16.19 -9.87 4.72
N ALA A 209 16.16 -10.70 3.67
CA ALA A 209 16.85 -10.44 2.41
C ALA A 209 16.36 -9.14 1.75
N ILE A 210 15.04 -8.91 1.76
CA ILE A 210 14.47 -7.65 1.31
C ILE A 210 14.87 -6.50 2.24
N LEU A 211 14.83 -6.68 3.57
CA LEU A 211 15.26 -5.66 4.53
C LEU A 211 16.74 -5.28 4.36
N GLY A 212 17.62 -6.26 4.16
CA GLY A 212 19.04 -6.08 3.86
C GLY A 212 19.25 -5.33 2.55
N THR A 213 18.40 -5.56 1.55
CA THR A 213 18.36 -4.77 0.31
C THR A 213 17.98 -3.32 0.56
N LEU A 214 16.97 -3.03 1.39
CA LEU A 214 16.58 -1.66 1.75
C LEU A 214 17.74 -0.93 2.45
N VAL A 215 18.37 -1.60 3.41
CA VAL A 215 19.50 -1.05 4.17
C VAL A 215 20.70 -0.80 3.27
N SER A 216 21.03 -1.74 2.38
CA SER A 216 22.18 -1.63 1.48
C SER A 216 21.98 -0.51 0.46
N LEU A 217 20.80 -0.42 -0.15
CA LEU A 217 20.46 0.66 -1.08
C LEU A 217 20.58 2.04 -0.44
N GLU A 218 20.08 2.23 0.78
CA GLU A 218 20.18 3.53 1.44
C GLU A 218 21.63 3.83 1.86
N LYS A 219 22.31 2.88 2.50
CA LYS A 219 23.65 3.12 3.07
C LYS A 219 24.76 3.22 2.03
N VAL A 220 24.71 2.39 0.98
CA VAL A 220 25.79 2.29 -0.02
C VAL A 220 25.51 3.18 -1.22
N SER A 221 24.26 3.18 -1.71
CA SER A 221 23.90 3.90 -2.94
C SER A 221 23.13 5.20 -2.70
N GLY A 222 22.67 5.46 -1.47
CA GLY A 222 21.82 6.62 -1.17
C GLY A 222 20.38 6.49 -1.68
N TYR A 223 19.94 5.30 -2.06
CA TYR A 223 18.58 5.06 -2.56
C TYR A 223 17.63 4.66 -1.44
N ARG A 224 16.51 5.35 -1.30
CA ARG A 224 15.47 5.05 -0.31
C ARG A 224 14.22 4.52 -0.99
N LEU A 225 13.58 3.53 -0.37
CA LEU A 225 12.25 3.08 -0.76
C LEU A 225 11.23 4.18 -0.46
N VAL A 226 10.47 4.60 -1.48
CA VAL A 226 9.48 5.67 -1.38
C VAL A 226 8.05 5.19 -1.57
N GLY A 227 7.88 3.92 -1.98
CA GLY A 227 6.56 3.32 -2.07
C GLY A 227 6.59 1.88 -2.53
N THR A 228 5.53 1.16 -2.17
CA THR A 228 5.29 -0.22 -2.60
C THR A 228 3.91 -0.29 -3.21
N MET A 229 3.76 -0.95 -4.36
CA MET A 229 2.48 -1.02 -5.06
C MET A 229 2.28 -2.38 -5.70
N ARG A 230 1.03 -2.84 -5.75
CA ARG A 230 0.64 -4.00 -6.57
C ARG A 230 0.00 -3.51 -7.87
N VAL A 231 0.65 -3.81 -8.99
CA VAL A 231 0.20 -3.36 -10.33
C VAL A 231 -0.38 -4.46 -11.20
N ALA A 232 -0.37 -5.72 -10.73
CA ALA A 232 -0.81 -6.85 -11.54
C ALA A 232 -1.74 -7.82 -10.79
N ASP A 233 -2.70 -8.35 -11.54
CA ASP A 233 -3.52 -9.51 -11.18
C ASP A 233 -2.76 -10.78 -11.52
N SER A 234 -2.28 -11.53 -10.53
CA SER A 234 -2.05 -12.96 -10.70
C SER A 234 -1.68 -13.64 -9.39
N ARG A 235 -1.79 -14.96 -9.46
CA ARG A 235 -1.65 -16.02 -8.45
C ARG A 235 -0.23 -16.13 -7.83
N GLY A 236 0.45 -15.01 -7.58
CA GLY A 236 1.81 -14.93 -7.03
C GLY A 236 2.16 -13.51 -6.56
N LEU A 237 3.20 -13.39 -5.73
CA LEU A 237 3.71 -12.10 -5.27
C LEU A 237 4.23 -11.31 -6.45
N LYS A 238 3.68 -10.10 -6.65
CA LYS A 238 4.23 -9.09 -7.56
C LYS A 238 4.17 -7.67 -6.97
N PRO A 239 4.54 -7.46 -5.69
CA PRO A 239 4.80 -6.11 -5.20
C PRO A 239 5.93 -5.48 -6.04
N LYS A 240 5.75 -4.24 -6.43
CA LYS A 240 6.80 -3.39 -6.98
C LYS A 240 7.18 -2.38 -5.91
N MET A 241 8.48 -2.26 -5.67
CA MET A 241 9.09 -1.38 -4.69
C MET A 241 9.84 -0.30 -5.46
N PHE A 242 9.50 0.96 -5.23
CA PHE A 242 10.04 2.10 -5.97
C PHE A 242 11.05 2.82 -5.11
N PHE A 243 12.25 3.01 -5.66
CA PHE A 243 13.36 3.62 -4.98
C PHE A 243 13.75 4.90 -5.68
N GLN A 244 14.24 5.82 -4.88
CA GLN A 244 14.59 7.16 -5.29
C GLN A 244 15.93 7.52 -4.65
N SER A 245 16.80 8.14 -5.44
CA SER A 245 18.04 8.72 -4.90
C SER A 245 17.72 9.83 -3.90
N MET A 246 18.31 9.76 -2.71
CA MET A 246 18.19 10.79 -1.70
C MET A 246 19.46 11.63 -1.69
N PRO A 247 19.35 12.97 -1.52
CA PRO A 247 20.53 13.79 -1.26
C PRO A 247 21.26 13.24 -0.03
N GLN A 248 22.47 12.72 -0.22
CA GLN A 248 23.26 12.17 0.88
C GLN A 248 23.58 13.29 1.87
N LYS A 249 23.02 13.20 3.08
CA LYS A 249 23.52 13.95 4.24
C LYS A 249 24.48 13.03 4.98
N GLU A 250 25.75 13.42 5.06
CA GLU A 250 26.75 12.69 5.83
C GLU A 250 26.25 12.46 7.27
N GLY A 251 26.30 11.21 7.74
CA GLY A 251 25.99 10.86 9.13
C GLY A 251 24.53 10.53 9.46
N GLU A 252 23.58 10.61 8.51
CA GLU A 252 22.21 10.13 8.75
C GLU A 252 22.17 8.59 8.83
N ARG A 253 22.27 8.07 10.05
CA ARG A 253 21.98 6.67 10.32
C ARG A 253 20.48 6.49 10.50
N ALA A 254 20.01 5.31 10.13
CA ALA A 254 18.62 4.92 10.32
C ALA A 254 18.55 3.46 10.75
N GLU A 255 17.60 3.20 11.63
CA GLU A 255 17.23 1.86 12.04
C GLU A 255 16.10 1.35 11.16
N TYR A 256 16.18 0.08 10.81
CA TYR A 256 15.21 -0.61 9.98
C TYR A 256 14.69 -1.83 10.70
N VAL A 257 13.38 -2.02 10.69
CA VAL A 257 12.76 -3.26 11.19
C VAL A 257 11.65 -3.71 10.24
N GLY A 258 11.41 -5.01 10.20
CA GLY A 258 10.26 -5.58 9.52
C GLY A 258 9.26 -6.14 10.53
N LEU A 259 7.98 -5.89 10.29
CA LEU A 259 6.88 -6.49 11.03
C LEU A 259 6.02 -7.31 10.08
N SER A 260 6.02 -8.63 10.27
CA SER A 260 5.25 -9.56 9.44
C SER A 260 4.04 -10.13 10.17
N PHE A 261 3.01 -10.42 9.38
CA PHE A 261 1.74 -11.00 9.85
C PHE A 261 1.57 -12.34 9.14
N ASP A 262 2.19 -13.38 9.69
CA ASP A 262 2.32 -14.67 9.01
C ASP A 262 1.22 -15.65 9.39
N GLN A 263 0.96 -16.58 8.47
CA GLN A 263 -0.05 -17.62 8.62
C GLN A 263 -1.43 -17.04 8.98
N GLU A 264 -2.05 -17.52 10.06
CA GLU A 264 -3.40 -17.12 10.50
C GLU A 264 -3.37 -16.38 11.84
N ASP A 265 -2.26 -16.48 12.59
CA ASP A 265 -2.17 -16.10 14.00
C ASP A 265 -0.81 -15.56 14.46
N ARG A 266 0.16 -15.35 13.56
CA ARG A 266 1.53 -14.97 13.96
C ARG A 266 1.86 -13.53 13.64
N VAL A 267 2.44 -12.83 14.61
CA VAL A 267 3.13 -11.56 14.40
C VAL A 267 4.62 -11.82 14.59
N ARG A 268 5.48 -11.34 13.68
CA ARG A 268 6.93 -11.38 13.87
C ARG A 268 7.58 -10.04 13.67
N LEU A 269 8.45 -9.65 14.58
CA LEU A 269 9.35 -8.49 14.47
C LEU A 269 10.76 -9.01 14.16
N PHE A 270 11.45 -8.40 13.20
CA PHE A 270 12.81 -8.77 12.85
C PHE A 270 13.62 -7.54 12.40
N GLY A 271 14.92 -7.57 12.69
CA GLY A 271 15.88 -6.56 12.24
C GLY A 271 16.60 -7.00 10.96
N PRO A 272 17.56 -6.19 10.48
CA PRO A 272 18.46 -6.63 9.43
C PRO A 272 19.24 -7.88 9.88
N PRO A 273 19.69 -8.73 8.95
CA PRO A 273 20.42 -9.96 9.29
C PRO A 273 21.55 -9.73 10.28
N HIS A 274 21.66 -10.61 11.26
CA HIS A 274 22.71 -10.64 12.27
C HIS A 274 22.75 -9.39 13.16
N GLN A 275 21.69 -8.58 13.15
CA GLN A 275 21.50 -7.46 14.06
C GLN A 275 20.42 -7.83 15.08
N GLY A 276 20.74 -7.69 16.37
CA GLY A 276 19.77 -7.91 17.45
C GLY A 276 18.62 -6.89 17.41
N LEU A 277 17.50 -7.26 18.02
CA LEU A 277 16.33 -6.39 18.18
C LEU A 277 16.44 -5.53 19.46
N ASP A 278 15.98 -4.28 19.36
CA ASP A 278 15.72 -3.43 20.53
C ASP A 278 14.64 -4.07 21.42
N GLN A 279 15.05 -4.47 22.63
CA GLN A 279 14.16 -5.13 23.59
C GLN A 279 13.06 -4.21 24.12
N PHE A 280 13.26 -2.88 24.09
CA PHE A 280 12.21 -1.94 24.41
C PHE A 280 11.09 -1.98 23.36
N LEU A 281 11.47 -2.01 22.08
CA LEU A 281 10.50 -2.15 20.98
C LEU A 281 9.76 -3.49 21.07
N VAL A 282 10.45 -4.59 21.33
CA VAL A 282 9.84 -5.91 21.57
C VAL A 282 8.78 -5.83 22.69
N SER A 283 9.14 -5.25 23.84
CA SER A 283 8.21 -5.09 24.98
C SER A 283 7.00 -4.22 24.62
N ALA A 284 7.22 -3.13 23.89
CA ALA A 284 6.15 -2.24 23.47
C ALA A 284 5.16 -2.92 22.51
N ILE A 285 5.65 -3.75 21.58
CA ILE A 285 4.79 -4.57 20.70
C ILE A 285 4.00 -5.61 21.49
N SER A 286 4.61 -6.28 22.49
CA SER A 286 3.88 -7.16 23.41
C SER A 286 2.73 -6.42 24.12
N GLY A 287 2.97 -5.19 24.58
CA GLY A 287 1.94 -4.33 25.17
C GLY A 287 0.82 -3.98 24.20
N ALA A 288 1.15 -3.62 22.95
CA ALA A 288 0.18 -3.33 21.90
C ALA A 288 -0.71 -4.54 21.57
N ILE A 289 -0.12 -5.73 21.50
CA ILE A 289 -0.84 -6.99 21.29
C ILE A 289 -1.82 -7.25 22.43
N ALA A 290 -1.37 -7.10 23.68
CA ALA A 290 -2.22 -7.31 24.86
C ALA A 290 -3.40 -6.33 24.92
N ALA A 291 -3.20 -5.07 24.52
CA ALA A 291 -4.24 -4.06 24.49
C ALA A 291 -5.22 -4.24 23.31
N GLY A 292 -4.70 -4.61 22.13
CA GLY A 292 -5.45 -4.66 20.89
C GLY A 292 -6.19 -5.97 20.63
N TRP A 293 -5.68 -7.11 21.12
CA TRP A 293 -6.22 -8.44 20.85
C TRP A 293 -6.83 -9.10 22.10
N PRO A 294 -8.17 -9.15 22.23
CA PRO A 294 -8.84 -9.60 23.46
C PRO A 294 -8.55 -11.04 23.86
N ARG A 295 -8.17 -11.90 22.90
CA ARG A 295 -7.83 -13.30 23.19
C ARG A 295 -6.40 -13.45 23.71
N GLY A 296 -5.56 -12.42 23.55
CA GLY A 296 -4.18 -12.40 24.00
C GLY A 296 -3.22 -13.29 23.21
N CYS A 297 -1.99 -13.36 23.70
CA CYS A 297 -0.92 -14.18 23.13
C CYS A 297 -0.91 -15.57 23.78
N ALA A 298 -0.76 -16.62 22.97
CA ALA A 298 -0.60 -18.00 23.43
C ALA A 298 0.84 -18.27 23.86
N ARG A 299 1.80 -17.83 23.04
CA ARG A 299 3.23 -18.03 23.24
C ARG A 299 4.02 -16.91 22.57
N GLN A 300 5.08 -16.48 23.24
CA GLN A 300 6.12 -15.61 22.69
C GLN A 300 7.41 -16.43 22.62
N GLN A 301 8.10 -16.41 21.48
CA GLN A 301 9.30 -17.21 21.22
C GLN A 301 10.15 -16.63 20.09
N GLU A 302 11.37 -17.13 19.94
CA GLU A 302 12.21 -16.86 18.77
C GLU A 302 11.82 -17.75 17.57
N CYS A 303 11.92 -17.21 16.37
CA CYS A 303 11.78 -17.93 15.11
C CYS A 303 12.86 -17.45 14.13
N GLY A 304 14.00 -18.16 14.08
CA GLY A 304 15.20 -17.60 13.46
C GLY A 304 15.66 -16.37 14.23
N GLU A 305 16.00 -15.29 13.53
CA GLU A 305 16.39 -14.00 14.15
C GLU A 305 15.18 -13.07 14.43
N ALA A 306 13.95 -13.60 14.38
CA ALA A 306 12.74 -12.84 14.66
C ALA A 306 12.17 -13.14 16.04
N GLU A 307 11.61 -12.11 16.67
CA GLU A 307 10.70 -12.26 17.79
C GLU A 307 9.30 -12.62 17.27
N GLU A 308 8.72 -13.72 17.73
CA GLU A 308 7.42 -14.25 17.29
C GLU A 308 6.39 -14.27 18.42
N TRP A 309 5.24 -13.65 18.16
CA TRP A 309 4.03 -13.80 18.97
C TRP A 309 3.02 -14.69 18.26
N VAL A 310 2.67 -15.81 18.89
CA VAL A 310 1.59 -16.71 18.45
C VAL A 310 0.32 -16.32 19.18
N LEU A 311 -0.64 -15.74 18.45
CA LEU A 311 -1.87 -15.18 19.02
C LEU A 311 -2.93 -16.26 19.24
N LYS A 312 -3.75 -16.14 20.29
CA LYS A 312 -4.87 -17.07 20.48
C LYS A 312 -5.96 -16.79 19.44
N GLY A 313 -6.37 -17.82 18.69
CA GLY A 313 -7.36 -17.72 17.61
C GLY A 313 -6.70 -17.39 16.26
N LEU A 314 -7.49 -16.92 15.29
CA LEU A 314 -7.03 -16.69 13.91
C LEU A 314 -7.28 -15.21 13.51
N PRO A 315 -6.54 -14.24 14.09
CA PRO A 315 -6.74 -12.81 13.81
C PRO A 315 -6.58 -12.44 12.33
N PHE A 316 -5.73 -13.14 11.58
CA PHE A 316 -5.49 -12.87 10.16
C PHE A 316 -6.38 -13.68 9.22
N ASP A 317 -7.22 -14.56 9.77
CA ASP A 317 -8.36 -15.20 9.10
C ASP A 317 -9.69 -14.88 9.80
N ALA A 318 -9.83 -13.64 10.27
CA ALA A 318 -10.96 -13.23 11.09
C ALA A 318 -12.30 -13.11 10.32
N PHE A 319 -13.37 -13.58 10.96
CA PHE A 319 -14.76 -13.40 10.52
C PHE A 319 -15.56 -12.51 11.50
N PHE A 320 -16.64 -11.90 10.99
CA PHE A 320 -17.63 -11.17 11.79
C PHE A 320 -17.01 -10.09 12.72
N LYS A 321 -17.30 -10.16 14.02
CA LYS A 321 -16.82 -9.22 15.05
C LYS A 321 -15.31 -9.30 15.26
N SER A 322 -14.70 -10.47 15.06
CA SER A 322 -13.25 -10.65 15.19
C SER A 322 -12.47 -9.76 14.22
N ARG A 323 -13.06 -9.33 13.10
CA ARG A 323 -12.43 -8.37 12.18
C ARG A 323 -12.21 -7.00 12.83
N VAL A 324 -13.11 -6.57 13.70
CA VAL A 324 -12.97 -5.31 14.45
C VAL A 324 -11.79 -5.42 15.40
N ASP A 325 -11.67 -6.55 16.11
CA ASP A 325 -10.56 -6.80 17.02
C ASP A 325 -9.22 -6.90 16.28
N THR A 326 -9.17 -7.50 15.09
CA THR A 326 -7.96 -7.49 14.24
C THR A 326 -7.55 -6.07 13.86
N ARG A 327 -8.50 -5.17 13.56
CA ARG A 327 -8.16 -3.77 13.26
C ARG A 327 -7.68 -3.02 14.48
N LEU A 328 -8.24 -3.28 15.65
CA LEU A 328 -7.73 -2.70 16.88
C LEU A 328 -6.34 -3.22 17.24
N LEU A 329 -6.05 -4.51 17.02
CA LEU A 329 -4.71 -5.07 17.12
C LEU A 329 -3.72 -4.29 16.23
N LEU A 330 -4.05 -4.12 14.94
CA LEU A 330 -3.19 -3.38 14.01
C LEU A 330 -3.04 -1.92 14.42
N SER A 331 -4.14 -1.24 14.75
CA SER A 331 -4.11 0.17 15.17
C SER A 331 -3.24 0.38 16.41
N ASN A 332 -3.27 -0.53 17.39
CA ASN A 332 -2.40 -0.45 18.57
C ASN A 332 -0.93 -0.65 18.22
N ILE A 333 -0.62 -1.60 17.33
CA ILE A 333 0.76 -1.81 16.86
C ILE A 333 1.25 -0.58 16.10
N LEU A 334 0.46 -0.05 15.16
CA LEU A 334 0.80 1.17 14.40
C LEU A 334 1.02 2.36 15.35
N GLN A 335 0.17 2.51 16.36
CA GLN A 335 0.31 3.57 17.36
C GLN A 335 1.66 3.48 18.09
N VAL A 336 2.05 2.28 18.53
CA VAL A 336 3.34 2.07 19.20
C VAL A 336 4.52 2.37 18.27
N MET A 337 4.44 1.95 17.00
CA MET A 337 5.50 2.22 16.03
C MET A 337 5.67 3.72 15.78
N TRP A 338 4.57 4.45 15.53
CA TRP A 338 4.62 5.89 15.29
C TRP A 338 5.05 6.68 16.54
N GLN A 339 4.60 6.29 17.74
CA GLN A 339 5.08 6.86 19.02
C GLN A 339 6.58 6.72 19.24
N GLN A 340 7.20 5.70 18.61
CA GLN A 340 8.64 5.47 18.63
C GLN A 340 9.37 6.09 17.43
N ASN A 341 8.71 6.95 16.65
CA ASN A 341 9.21 7.61 15.44
C ASN A 341 9.58 6.64 14.30
N PHE A 342 8.98 5.45 14.27
CA PHE A 342 9.09 4.61 13.08
C PHE A 342 8.10 5.07 12.02
N GLU A 343 8.61 5.30 10.82
CA GLU A 343 7.83 5.60 9.63
C GLU A 343 7.65 4.32 8.80
N ILE A 344 6.47 4.15 8.20
CA ILE A 344 6.25 3.07 7.24
C ILE A 344 6.98 3.43 5.95
N VAL A 345 7.92 2.58 5.55
CA VAL A 345 8.67 2.74 4.31
C VAL A 345 8.02 1.96 3.18
N GLY A 346 7.47 0.79 3.49
CA GLY A 346 6.86 -0.07 2.49
C GLY A 346 5.98 -1.15 3.07
N VAL A 347 4.96 -1.54 2.33
CA VAL A 347 4.05 -2.63 2.65
C VAL A 347 4.09 -3.65 1.52
N VAL A 348 4.62 -4.82 1.82
CA VAL A 348 4.57 -5.95 0.89
C VAL A 348 3.38 -6.82 1.29
N GLU A 349 2.32 -6.78 0.50
CA GLU A 349 1.14 -7.63 0.69
C GLU A 349 1.25 -8.94 -0.12
N GLY A 350 0.58 -10.01 0.32
CA GLY A 350 0.42 -11.25 -0.46
C GLY A 350 0.87 -12.48 0.31
N LYS A 351 1.73 -13.33 -0.30
CA LYS A 351 2.28 -14.52 0.36
C LYS A 351 3.39 -14.20 1.37
N LEU A 352 3.99 -13.01 1.28
CA LEU A 352 4.97 -12.47 2.23
C LEU A 352 4.45 -11.16 2.84
N PRO A 353 3.36 -11.18 3.62
CA PRO A 353 2.85 -9.98 4.27
C PRO A 353 3.89 -9.42 5.26
N VAL A 354 4.34 -8.18 5.01
CA VAL A 354 5.28 -7.46 5.87
C VAL A 354 5.13 -5.95 5.70
N ILE A 355 5.28 -5.23 6.80
CA ILE A 355 5.47 -3.78 6.83
C ILE A 355 6.94 -3.54 7.19
N TYR A 356 7.65 -2.81 6.34
CA TYR A 356 9.00 -2.33 6.60
C TYR A 356 8.95 -0.94 7.18
N TRP A 357 9.71 -0.74 8.24
CA TRP A 357 9.75 0.46 9.03
C TRP A 357 11.15 1.05 9.07
N ARG A 358 11.23 2.37 9.14
CA ARG A 358 12.48 3.11 9.28
C ARG A 358 12.33 4.15 10.36
N ARG A 359 13.34 4.25 11.23
CA ARG A 359 13.47 5.28 12.24
C ARG A 359 14.79 6.01 12.00
N PRO A 360 14.77 7.32 11.66
CA PRO A 360 16.00 8.12 11.63
C PRO A 360 16.64 8.14 13.02
N GLU A 361 17.96 7.96 13.10
CA GLU A 361 18.69 8.09 14.36
C GLU A 361 18.69 9.59 14.77
N LYS A 362 18.21 9.92 15.97
CA LYS A 362 18.13 11.33 16.42
C LYS A 362 19.54 11.89 16.59
N THR A 363 19.91 12.90 15.81
CA THR A 363 20.99 13.84 16.18
C THR A 363 20.42 14.81 17.22
N ASP A 364 20.66 14.55 18.50
CA ASP A 364 20.42 15.41 19.67
C ASP A 364 19.41 16.58 19.54
N SER A 365 18.22 16.41 20.13
CA SER A 365 17.53 17.47 20.90
C SER A 365 16.22 16.93 21.50
N GLY A 366 15.98 17.29 22.76
CA GLY A 366 15.00 16.70 23.67
C GLY A 366 13.54 17.01 23.38
N SER A 367 13.04 16.73 22.17
CA SER A 367 11.60 16.66 21.97
C SER A 367 11.10 15.32 22.54
N VAL A 368 10.55 15.38 23.75
CA VAL A 368 9.61 14.38 24.26
C VAL A 368 8.53 14.23 23.18
N ASN A 369 8.44 13.04 22.58
CA ASN A 369 7.42 12.76 21.56
C ASN A 369 6.06 13.07 22.21
N LYS A 370 5.32 14.03 21.62
CA LYS A 370 3.94 14.29 22.02
C LYS A 370 3.20 12.94 21.92
N PRO A 371 2.25 12.64 22.83
CA PRO A 371 1.41 11.47 22.64
C PRO A 371 0.71 11.65 21.29
N GLU A 372 1.11 10.85 20.31
CA GLU A 372 0.50 10.98 19.01
C GLU A 372 -0.98 10.62 19.08
N ASN A 373 -1.75 11.23 18.19
CA ASN A 373 -3.19 11.02 18.10
C ASN A 373 -3.53 9.52 18.04
N PRO A 374 -4.70 9.14 18.59
CA PRO A 374 -5.18 7.76 18.46
C PRO A 374 -5.33 7.38 16.99
N VAL A 375 -5.08 6.11 16.71
CA VAL A 375 -5.10 5.59 15.34
C VAL A 375 -6.51 5.19 14.97
N VAL A 376 -7.07 5.89 13.98
CA VAL A 376 -8.41 5.59 13.46
C VAL A 376 -8.29 4.66 12.26
N SER A 377 -8.99 3.53 12.31
CA SER A 377 -9.07 2.56 11.21
C SER A 377 -10.42 2.67 10.53
N VAL A 378 -10.41 2.77 9.21
CA VAL A 378 -11.59 2.64 8.34
C VAL A 378 -11.49 1.37 7.52
N MET A 379 -12.47 0.49 7.64
CA MET A 379 -12.54 -0.77 6.92
C MET A 379 -13.71 -0.77 5.96
N PHE A 380 -13.43 -1.05 4.70
CA PHE A 380 -14.46 -1.39 3.73
C PHE A 380 -14.69 -2.91 3.84
N ASN A 381 -15.89 -3.31 4.27
CA ASN A 381 -16.19 -4.69 4.61
C ASN A 381 -17.47 -5.16 3.93
N ALA A 382 -17.52 -6.47 3.65
CA ALA A 382 -18.69 -7.08 3.01
C ALA A 382 -19.03 -6.35 1.69
N PRO A 383 -20.16 -6.64 1.01
CA PRO A 383 -20.44 -6.01 -0.28
C PRO A 383 -20.85 -4.54 -0.17
N ASN A 384 -21.15 -4.04 1.04
CA ASN A 384 -21.82 -2.75 1.23
C ASN A 384 -21.64 -2.13 2.62
N LYS A 385 -20.53 -2.38 3.32
CA LYS A 385 -20.35 -1.85 4.69
C LYS A 385 -19.05 -1.10 4.81
N ILE A 386 -19.08 -0.01 5.57
CA ILE A 386 -17.90 0.73 6.01
C ILE A 386 -17.90 0.70 7.53
N ARG A 387 -16.78 0.37 8.16
CA ARG A 387 -16.64 0.38 9.62
C ARG A 387 -15.54 1.30 10.06
N ILE A 388 -15.77 2.02 11.14
CA ILE A 388 -14.78 2.90 11.76
C ILE A 388 -14.52 2.44 13.19
N THR A 389 -13.25 2.31 13.55
CA THR A 389 -12.80 1.99 14.91
C THR A 389 -11.52 2.77 15.25
N SER A 390 -11.17 2.87 16.52
CA SER A 390 -10.00 3.63 16.99
C SER A 390 -9.43 3.00 18.26
N THR A 391 -8.14 3.21 18.48
CA THR A 391 -7.46 2.87 19.74
C THR A 391 -8.01 3.67 20.92
N ASP A 392 -8.58 4.86 20.68
CA ASP A 392 -9.40 5.60 21.64
C ASP A 392 -10.79 5.86 21.05
N GLN A 393 -11.82 5.26 21.65
CA GLN A 393 -13.20 5.42 21.19
C GLN A 393 -13.73 6.85 21.42
N ARG A 394 -13.18 7.59 22.37
CA ARG A 394 -13.63 8.95 22.70
C ARG A 394 -13.34 9.95 21.59
N THR A 395 -12.37 9.65 20.73
CA THR A 395 -11.94 10.52 19.64
C THR A 395 -12.64 10.23 18.31
N LEU A 396 -13.53 9.22 18.27
CA LEU A 396 -14.20 8.82 17.04
C LEU A 396 -15.35 9.74 16.61
N SER A 397 -15.99 10.47 17.53
CA SER A 397 -17.22 11.21 17.23
C SER A 397 -17.09 12.17 16.04
N PRO A 398 -16.02 12.99 15.92
CA PRO A 398 -15.84 13.86 14.75
C PRO A 398 -15.69 13.07 13.44
N ALA A 399 -14.88 12.00 13.45
CA ALA A 399 -14.66 11.15 12.27
C ALA A 399 -15.95 10.44 11.81
N ILE A 400 -16.74 9.92 12.77
CA ILE A 400 -18.05 9.31 12.48
C ILE A 400 -18.99 10.32 11.83
N ALA A 401 -19.08 11.53 12.40
CA ALA A 401 -19.95 12.58 11.87
C ALA A 401 -19.54 13.00 10.44
N ALA A 402 -18.25 13.22 10.21
CA ALA A 402 -17.73 13.62 8.90
C ALA A 402 -17.95 12.53 7.83
N VAL A 403 -17.70 11.27 8.14
CA VAL A 403 -17.97 10.16 7.21
C VAL A 403 -19.46 10.01 6.96
N ARG A 404 -20.32 10.15 7.99
CA ARG A 404 -21.77 10.11 7.81
C ARG A 404 -22.25 11.17 6.83
N GLU A 405 -21.81 12.42 7.03
CA GLU A 405 -22.14 13.54 6.16
C GLU A 405 -21.65 13.29 4.72
N ALA A 406 -20.41 12.82 4.55
CA ALA A 406 -19.85 12.50 3.25
C ALA A 406 -20.61 11.38 2.51
N LEU A 407 -21.14 10.39 3.23
CA LEU A 407 -21.94 9.30 2.64
C LEU A 407 -23.40 9.71 2.36
N GLN A 408 -23.89 10.78 2.97
CA GLN A 408 -25.21 11.36 2.72
C GLN A 408 -25.17 12.47 1.66
N ALA A 409 -23.98 12.94 1.28
CA ALA A 409 -23.82 14.00 0.31
C ALA A 409 -24.41 13.61 -1.06
N PRO A 410 -25.31 14.44 -1.64
CA PRO A 410 -25.98 14.13 -2.91
C PRO A 410 -25.02 13.89 -4.08
N GLN A 411 -23.78 14.39 -3.95
CA GLN A 411 -22.77 14.43 -5.00
C GLN A 411 -22.05 13.08 -5.19
N VAL A 412 -22.18 12.14 -4.24
CA VAL A 412 -21.54 10.82 -4.30
C VAL A 412 -22.45 9.82 -4.99
N TRP A 413 -23.67 9.70 -4.46
CA TRP A 413 -24.80 8.93 -4.96
C TRP A 413 -25.95 9.23 -4.00
N LYS A 414 -27.11 9.62 -4.52
CA LYS A 414 -28.24 9.99 -3.65
C LYS A 414 -28.65 8.79 -2.77
N ASP A 415 -28.76 9.03 -1.47
CA ASP A 415 -29.22 8.05 -0.47
C ASP A 415 -28.32 6.80 -0.25
N VAL A 416 -26.99 6.90 -0.49
CA VAL A 416 -26.07 5.75 -0.30
C VAL A 416 -26.14 5.20 1.12
N LEU A 417 -26.25 6.03 2.16
CA LEU A 417 -26.30 5.54 3.53
C LEU A 417 -27.70 5.05 3.87
N LYS A 418 -27.85 3.75 4.10
CA LYS A 418 -29.12 3.13 4.49
C LYS A 418 -29.36 3.22 6.00
N GLU A 419 -28.37 2.79 6.78
CA GLU A 419 -28.41 2.78 8.24
C GLU A 419 -26.99 2.79 8.78
N ASP A 420 -26.82 3.25 10.02
CA ASP A 420 -25.61 2.99 10.77
C ASP A 420 -25.92 2.52 12.19
N SER A 421 -25.02 1.71 12.74
CA SER A 421 -25.23 1.04 14.03
C SER A 421 -23.91 0.69 14.70
N LEU A 422 -23.97 0.43 16.01
CA LEU A 422 -22.83 -0.10 16.74
C LEU A 422 -22.61 -1.57 16.36
N TYR A 423 -21.38 -1.92 16.00
CA TYR A 423 -20.96 -3.29 15.70
C TYR A 423 -19.66 -3.63 16.45
N GLY A 424 -19.79 -4.28 17.61
CA GLY A 424 -18.64 -4.51 18.49
C GLY A 424 -18.05 -3.17 18.96
N ARG A 425 -16.74 -2.99 18.81
CA ARG A 425 -16.00 -1.75 19.13
C ARG A 425 -15.86 -0.81 17.91
N SER A 426 -16.84 -0.84 17.00
CA SER A 426 -16.85 -0.03 15.78
C SER A 426 -18.24 0.51 15.47
N ILE A 427 -18.30 1.62 14.75
CA ILE A 427 -19.52 2.05 14.06
C ILE A 427 -19.52 1.41 12.67
N GLU A 428 -20.65 0.80 12.30
CA GLU A 428 -20.88 0.22 10.97
C GLU A 428 -21.89 1.09 10.21
N PHE A 429 -21.45 1.65 9.09
CA PHE A 429 -22.28 2.27 8.07
C PHE A 429 -22.65 1.20 7.04
N LYS A 430 -23.95 0.99 6.83
CA LYS A 430 -24.46 0.09 5.80
C LYS A 430 -24.93 0.93 4.62
N LEU A 431 -24.34 0.64 3.47
CA LEU A 431 -24.65 1.29 2.22
C LEU A 431 -25.84 0.61 1.56
N GLU A 432 -26.63 1.41 0.84
CA GLU A 432 -27.63 0.93 -0.11
C GLU A 432 -26.93 0.14 -1.21
N ASP A 433 -27.63 -0.90 -1.68
CA ASP A 433 -27.10 -1.79 -2.70
C ASP A 433 -25.73 -2.38 -2.33
N TRP A 434 -25.02 -2.97 -3.30
CA TRP A 434 -23.78 -3.73 -3.09
C TRP A 434 -22.61 -3.13 -3.87
N PRO A 435 -22.17 -1.89 -3.54
CA PRO A 435 -21.17 -1.16 -4.32
C PRO A 435 -19.86 -1.95 -4.46
N PHE A 436 -19.50 -2.76 -3.46
CA PHE A 436 -18.24 -3.51 -3.43
C PHE A 436 -18.32 -4.96 -3.99
N LEU A 437 -19.44 -5.39 -4.60
CA LEU A 437 -19.63 -6.80 -5.05
C LEU A 437 -20.07 -7.00 -6.51
N ARG A 438 -20.61 -5.97 -7.17
CA ARG A 438 -21.29 -6.16 -8.47
C ARG A 438 -20.29 -6.30 -9.62
N LYS A 439 -20.65 -7.06 -10.68
CA LYS A 439 -19.82 -7.23 -11.90
C LYS A 439 -19.43 -5.84 -12.44
N PRO A 440 -18.18 -5.64 -12.89
CA PRO A 440 -17.70 -4.35 -13.35
C PRO A 440 -18.30 -4.08 -14.72
N VAL A 441 -19.32 -3.23 -14.76
CA VAL A 441 -19.38 -2.22 -15.82
C VAL A 441 -18.65 -1.01 -15.23
N GLY A 442 -17.86 -0.28 -16.03
CA GLY A 442 -16.92 0.75 -15.53
C GLY A 442 -17.47 1.69 -14.44
N SER A 443 -18.79 1.93 -14.42
CA SER A 443 -19.50 2.68 -13.39
C SER A 443 -19.29 2.19 -11.94
N ASN A 444 -19.16 0.88 -11.68
CA ASN A 444 -18.98 0.37 -10.31
C ASN A 444 -17.58 0.68 -9.75
N ALA A 445 -16.53 0.57 -10.57
CA ALA A 445 -15.17 0.89 -10.14
C ALA A 445 -15.03 2.39 -9.81
N VAL A 446 -15.67 3.23 -10.63
CA VAL A 446 -15.78 4.68 -10.39
C VAL A 446 -16.53 4.96 -9.10
N LEU A 447 -17.68 4.33 -8.87
CA LEU A 447 -18.46 4.52 -7.65
C LEU A 447 -17.67 4.16 -6.38
N VAL A 448 -17.03 3.00 -6.38
CA VAL A 448 -16.24 2.56 -5.23
C VAL A 448 -15.05 3.49 -4.97
N THR A 449 -14.38 3.95 -6.02
CA THR A 449 -13.30 4.93 -5.93
C THR A 449 -13.78 6.28 -5.41
N SER A 450 -15.00 6.69 -5.81
CA SER A 450 -15.65 7.91 -5.30
C SER A 450 -15.93 7.82 -3.81
N ILE A 451 -16.54 6.72 -3.36
CA ILE A 451 -16.79 6.46 -1.93
C ILE A 451 -15.47 6.51 -1.15
N LEU A 452 -14.43 5.85 -1.66
CA LEU A 452 -13.11 5.83 -1.05
C LEU A 452 -12.52 7.25 -0.90
N LEU A 453 -12.51 8.05 -1.97
CA LEU A 453 -12.00 9.43 -1.94
C LEU A 453 -12.79 10.33 -0.99
N ASN A 454 -14.11 10.19 -0.95
CA ASN A 454 -14.94 10.99 -0.06
C ASN A 454 -14.73 10.65 1.41
N VAL A 455 -14.55 9.38 1.73
CA VAL A 455 -14.18 8.96 3.09
C VAL A 455 -12.80 9.50 3.47
N VAL A 456 -11.79 9.40 2.60
CA VAL A 456 -10.46 9.96 2.85
C VAL A 456 -10.53 11.48 3.05
N ASN A 457 -11.31 12.19 2.24
CA ASN A 457 -11.51 13.63 2.36
C ASN A 457 -12.23 14.02 3.66
N ALA A 458 -13.24 13.25 4.07
CA ALA A 458 -13.97 13.45 5.33
C ALA A 458 -13.07 13.23 6.55
N MET A 459 -12.16 12.25 6.50
CA MET A 459 -11.17 12.07 7.56
C MET A 459 -10.21 13.26 7.62
N ALA A 460 -9.76 13.75 6.46
CA ALA A 460 -8.90 14.92 6.40
C ALA A 460 -9.56 16.21 6.91
N SER A 461 -10.88 16.39 6.72
CA SER A 461 -11.60 17.58 7.21
C SER A 461 -11.67 17.66 8.74
N VAL A 462 -11.50 16.53 9.43
CA VAL A 462 -11.39 16.47 10.90
C VAL A 462 -9.95 16.37 11.40
N GLY A 463 -8.97 16.66 10.54
CA GLY A 463 -7.55 16.71 10.89
C GLY A 463 -6.84 15.36 10.89
N LEU A 464 -7.48 14.29 10.44
CA LEU A 464 -6.88 12.96 10.39
C LEU A 464 -6.18 12.74 9.05
N SER A 465 -4.88 12.42 9.10
CA SER A 465 -4.07 12.18 7.91
C SER A 465 -4.03 10.69 7.56
N LEU A 466 -4.24 10.34 6.29
CA LEU A 466 -4.08 8.96 5.83
C LEU A 466 -2.61 8.56 5.89
N LYS A 467 -2.29 7.51 6.65
CA LYS A 467 -0.91 7.04 6.85
C LYS A 467 -0.61 5.74 6.12
N ALA A 468 -1.58 4.84 6.01
CA ALA A 468 -1.38 3.54 5.38
C ALA A 468 -2.70 2.89 4.95
N CYS A 469 -2.62 1.99 3.97
CA CYS A 469 -3.61 0.95 3.72
C CYS A 469 -2.96 -0.42 3.96
N LEU A 470 -3.62 -1.28 4.74
CA LEU A 470 -3.18 -2.66 4.96
C LEU A 470 -4.28 -3.64 4.59
N ASN A 471 -3.99 -4.57 3.68
CA ASN A 471 -4.83 -5.73 3.39
C ASN A 471 -4.18 -7.02 3.89
N LEU A 472 -4.45 -7.35 5.15
CA LEU A 472 -3.98 -8.59 5.77
C LEU A 472 -5.00 -9.75 5.69
N ALA A 473 -6.12 -9.56 5.01
CA ALA A 473 -7.11 -10.63 4.88
C ALA A 473 -6.68 -11.64 3.81
N ARG A 474 -6.53 -12.91 4.17
CA ARG A 474 -6.25 -13.99 3.21
C ARG A 474 -7.42 -14.28 2.26
N HIS A 475 -8.64 -13.93 2.66
CA HIS A 475 -9.83 -14.11 1.84
C HIS A 475 -10.12 -12.90 0.94
N ARG A 476 -10.36 -13.20 -0.36
CA ARG A 476 -10.73 -12.24 -1.44
C ARG A 476 -12.03 -11.43 -1.23
N SER A 477 -12.60 -11.45 -0.02
CA SER A 477 -13.90 -10.85 0.31
C SER A 477 -13.80 -9.65 1.25
N VAL A 478 -12.58 -9.25 1.64
CA VAL A 478 -12.35 -8.09 2.50
C VAL A 478 -11.45 -7.12 1.75
N MET A 479 -11.87 -5.86 1.65
CA MET A 479 -11.06 -4.79 1.09
C MET A 479 -9.99 -4.36 2.10
N GLY A 480 -8.96 -3.68 1.62
CA GLY A 480 -7.94 -3.07 2.47
C GLY A 480 -8.53 -2.15 3.55
N SER A 481 -7.81 -1.98 4.65
CA SER A 481 -8.21 -1.06 5.71
C SER A 481 -7.26 0.11 5.77
N LEU A 482 -7.84 1.30 5.84
CA LEU A 482 -7.13 2.56 5.89
C LEU A 482 -6.88 2.93 7.35
N PHE A 483 -5.68 3.42 7.64
CA PHE A 483 -5.27 3.86 8.97
C PHE A 483 -4.91 5.34 8.92
N PHE A 484 -5.47 6.10 9.86
CA PHE A 484 -5.33 7.54 9.96
C PHE A 484 -4.80 7.95 11.33
N GLN A 485 -4.10 9.09 11.37
CA GLN A 485 -3.57 9.71 12.57
C GLN A 485 -3.52 11.23 12.46
#